data_AF-A0A316HV36-F1
#
_entry.id   AF-A0A316HV36-F1
#
_cell.length_a   1.000
_cell.length_b   1.000
_cell.length_c   1.000
_cell.angle_alpha   90.00
_cell.angle_beta   90.00
_cell.angle_gamma   90.00
#
_symmetry.space_group_name_H-M   'P 1'
#
loop_
_entity.id
_entity.type
_entity.pdbx_description
1 polymer ?
#
loop_
_entity_poly.entity_id
_entity_poly.type
_entity_poly.pdbx_seq_one_letter_code
_entity_poly.pdbx_strand_id
1 'polypeptide(L)' 'MDHVLASLLRERVFASLAQLESPTTARLIAAWRTLLSLHEPTDTGACKACGPRWRKHMCSVWRVATAYFISHEIRHGDA' A
#
# COMPACT_ATOMS: atom_id res chain seq x y z
N MET A 1 32.69 -18.66 -21.26
CA MET A 1 32.75 -17.37 -20.54
C MET A 1 31.34 -16.82 -20.30
N ASP A 2 30.38 -17.08 -21.20
CA ASP A 2 29.01 -16.57 -21.13
C ASP A 2 28.14 -17.12 -19.98
N HIS A 3 28.37 -18.37 -19.55
CA HIS A 3 27.60 -18.98 -18.47
C HIS A 3 27.88 -18.33 -17.10
N VAL A 4 29.10 -17.82 -16.89
CA VAL A 4 29.47 -17.08 -15.67
C VAL A 4 28.79 -15.72 -15.66
N LEU A 5 28.84 -15.01 -16.79
CA LEU A 5 28.13 -13.74 -17.00
C LEU A 5 26.61 -13.89 -16.81
N ALA A 6 26.01 -14.93 -17.37
CA ALA A 6 24.60 -15.24 -17.20
C ALA A 6 24.22 -15.51 -15.73
N SER A 7 25.08 -16.21 -14.99
CA SER A 7 24.86 -16.51 -13.57
C SER A 7 24.92 -15.25 -12.70
N LEU A 8 25.92 -14.39 -12.94
CA LEU A 8 26.06 -13.11 -12.23
C LEU A 8 24.89 -12.15 -12.54
N LEU A 9 24.46 -12.08 -13.80
CA LEU A 9 23.30 -11.30 -14.20
C LEU A 9 22.03 -11.79 -13.52
N ARG A 10 21.80 -13.11 -13.48
CA ARG A 10 20.66 -13.70 -12.78
C ARG A 10 20.66 -13.35 -11.30
N GLU A 11 21.78 -13.51 -10.61
CA GLU A 11 21.89 -13.14 -9.18
C GLU A 11 21.59 -11.66 -8.95
N ARG A 12 22.13 -10.77 -9.81
CA ARG A 12 21.90 -9.33 -9.67
C ARG A 12 20.45 -8.92 -9.92
N VAL A 13 19.79 -9.55 -10.91
CA VAL A 13 18.36 -9.32 -11.19
C VAL A 13 17.51 -9.79 -10.00
N PHE A 14 17.76 -10.99 -9.50
CA PHE A 14 17.02 -11.53 -8.34
C PHE A 14 17.21 -10.68 -7.09
N ALA A 15 18.43 -10.19 -6.82
CA ALA A 15 18.67 -9.27 -5.70
C ALA A 15 17.92 -7.94 -5.86
N SER A 16 17.80 -7.43 -7.09
CA SER A 16 17.07 -6.19 -7.38
C SER A 16 15.56 -6.39 -7.22
N LEU A 17 15.02 -7.51 -7.70
CA LEU A 17 13.62 -7.89 -7.49
C LEU A 17 13.30 -8.05 -5.99
N ALA A 18 14.18 -8.69 -5.22
CA ALA A 18 14.00 -8.84 -3.77
C ALA A 18 14.02 -7.51 -3.00
N GLN A 19 14.74 -6.49 -3.49
CA GLN A 19 14.69 -5.14 -2.91
C GLN A 19 13.38 -4.42 -3.20
N LEU A 20 12.81 -4.62 -4.41
CA LEU A 20 11.48 -4.12 -4.75
C LEU A 20 10.40 -4.83 -3.92
N GLU A 21 10.55 -6.13 -3.72
CA GLU A 21 9.72 -6.97 -2.85
C GLU A 21 10.21 -6.96 -1.39
N SER A 22 10.59 -5.79 -0.86
CA SER A 22 11.06 -5.69 0.51
C SER A 22 10.05 -6.30 1.49
N PRO A 23 10.46 -7.22 2.38
CA PRO A 23 9.58 -7.78 3.41
C PRO A 23 8.92 -6.69 4.27
N THR A 24 9.58 -5.54 4.39
CA THR A 24 9.03 -4.35 5.05
C THR A 24 7.87 -3.75 4.26
N THR A 25 7.98 -3.65 2.92
CA THR A 25 6.88 -3.22 2.05
C THR A 25 5.69 -4.17 2.17
N ALA A 26 5.91 -5.47 2.12
CA ALA A 26 4.85 -6.46 2.29
C ALA A 26 4.15 -6.33 3.65
N ARG A 27 4.91 -6.13 4.74
CA ARG A 27 4.36 -5.89 6.08
C ARG A 27 3.59 -4.57 6.17
N LEU A 28 4.07 -3.50 5.54
CA LEU A 28 3.37 -2.22 5.49
C LEU A 28 2.05 -2.32 4.74
N ILE A 29 2.02 -3.01 3.60
CA ILE A 29 0.79 -3.29 2.85
C ILE A 29 -0.21 -4.06 3.73
N ALA A 30 0.26 -5.11 4.42
CA ALA A 30 -0.58 -5.88 5.33
C ALA A 30 -1.13 -5.02 6.49
N ALA A 31 -0.29 -4.17 7.10
CA ALA A 31 -0.70 -3.26 8.15
C ALA A 31 -1.79 -2.28 7.68
N TRP A 32 -1.63 -1.69 6.49
CA TRP A 32 -2.64 -0.81 5.90
C TRP A 32 -3.95 -1.53 5.57
N ARG A 33 -3.89 -2.74 5.01
CA ARG A 33 -5.09 -3.56 4.76
C ARG A 33 -5.86 -3.83 6.05
N THR A 34 -5.16 -4.21 7.11
CA THR A 34 -5.76 -4.41 8.44
C THR A 34 -6.39 -3.13 8.96
N LEU A 35 -5.67 -2.00 8.91
CA LEU A 35 -6.17 -0.71 9.40
C LEU A 35 -7.42 -0.24 8.64
N LEU A 36 -7.44 -0.37 7.31
CA LEU A 36 -8.59 -0.01 6.48
C LEU A 36 -9.79 -0.91 6.75
N SER A 37 -9.58 -2.20 6.97
CA SER A 37 -10.64 -3.15 7.32
C SER A 37 -11.29 -2.81 8.67
N LEU A 38 -10.49 -2.44 9.67
CA LEU A 38 -11.01 -2.00 10.98
C LEU A 38 -11.81 -0.70 10.88
N HIS A 39 -11.47 0.16 9.93
CA HIS A 39 -12.10 1.46 9.71
C HIS A 39 -13.15 1.47 8.59
N GLU A 40 -13.61 0.29 8.16
CA GLU A 40 -14.61 0.18 7.10
C GLU A 40 -15.87 1.00 7.46
N PRO A 41 -16.45 1.73 6.50
CA PRO A 41 -17.73 2.40 6.69
C PRO A 41 -18.85 1.39 7.01
N THR A 42 -19.79 1.78 7.86
CA THR A 42 -21.08 1.10 8.02
C THR A 42 -22.02 1.49 6.88
N ASP A 43 -23.16 0.82 6.77
CA ASP A 43 -24.23 1.17 5.81
C ASP A 43 -24.73 2.62 5.96
N THR A 44 -24.56 3.20 7.15
CA THR A 44 -24.91 4.59 7.47
C THR A 44 -23.78 5.60 7.21
N GLY A 45 -22.66 5.15 6.64
CA GLY A 45 -21.46 5.97 6.36
C GLY A 45 -20.60 6.28 7.59
N ALA A 46 -20.90 5.72 8.76
CA ALA A 46 -20.07 5.89 9.96
C ALA A 46 -18.85 4.98 9.89
N CYS A 47 -17.70 5.42 10.41
CA CYS A 47 -16.56 4.51 10.61
C CYS A 47 -16.84 3.54 11.77
N LYS A 48 -16.70 2.22 11.54
CA LYS A 48 -16.91 1.17 12.56
C LYS A 48 -16.05 1.39 13.81
N ALA A 49 -14.77 1.75 13.65
CA ALA A 49 -13.84 1.94 14.75
C ALA A 49 -13.94 3.31 15.45
N CYS A 50 -14.35 4.37 14.75
CA CYS A 50 -14.37 5.72 15.33
C CYS A 50 -15.71 6.09 16.01
N GLY A 51 -16.76 5.31 15.75
CA GLY A 51 -18.08 5.51 16.33
C GLY A 51 -18.94 6.59 15.63
N PRO A 52 -20.18 6.80 16.10
CA PRO A 52 -21.22 7.56 15.39
C PRO A 52 -20.95 9.06 15.23
N ARG A 53 -19.96 9.61 15.94
CA ARG A 53 -19.54 11.02 15.83
C ARG A 53 -19.01 11.38 14.43
N TRP A 54 -18.59 10.39 13.66
CA TRP A 54 -17.98 10.57 12.33
C TRP A 54 -18.94 10.34 11.16
N ARG A 55 -20.27 10.26 11.40
CA ARG A 55 -21.26 10.04 10.31
C ARG A 55 -21.25 11.08 9.18
N LYS A 56 -20.76 12.29 9.44
CA LYS A 56 -20.77 13.40 8.47
C LYS A 56 -19.45 13.61 7.75
N HIS A 57 -18.37 12.97 8.19
CA HIS A 57 -17.02 13.24 7.69
C HIS A 57 -16.16 11.97 7.64
N MET A 58 -15.37 11.85 6.59
CA MET A 58 -14.40 10.77 6.44
C MET A 58 -13.38 10.79 7.59
N CYS A 59 -13.15 9.64 8.23
CA CYS A 59 -12.22 9.55 9.35
C CYS A 59 -10.77 9.80 8.89
N SER A 60 -9.87 10.11 9.83
CA SER A 60 -8.48 10.44 9.52
C SER A 60 -7.75 9.34 8.75
N VAL A 61 -8.01 8.07 9.06
CA VAL A 61 -7.39 6.92 8.37
C VAL A 61 -7.68 6.96 6.86
N TRP A 62 -8.96 7.09 6.49
CA TRP A 62 -9.34 7.18 5.09
C TRP A 62 -8.85 8.47 4.42
N ARG A 63 -8.82 9.59 5.14
CA ARG A 63 -8.23 10.84 4.60
C ARG A 63 -6.75 10.67 4.24
N VAL A 64 -5.98 10.00 5.10
CA VAL A 64 -4.56 9.70 4.81
C VAL A 64 -4.44 8.71 3.65
N ALA A 65 -5.24 7.65 3.63
CA ALA A 65 -5.23 6.66 2.54
C ALA A 65 -5.51 7.33 1.18
N THR A 66 -6.53 8.18 1.08
CA THR A 66 -6.80 8.95 -0.15
C THR A 66 -5.63 9.87 -0.51
N ALA A 67 -5.08 10.59 0.46
CA ALA A 67 -4.00 11.53 0.18
C ALA A 67 -2.73 10.85 -0.38
N TYR A 68 -2.40 9.63 0.07
CA TYR A 68 -1.12 8.98 -0.26
C TYR A 68 -1.24 7.81 -1.24
N PHE A 69 -2.38 7.13 -1.33
CA PHE A 69 -2.58 6.07 -2.32
C PHE A 69 -3.22 6.61 -3.61
N ILE A 70 -4.20 7.51 -3.51
CA ILE A 70 -4.95 8.02 -4.67
C ILE A 70 -4.26 9.22 -5.33
N SER A 71 -3.70 10.15 -4.55
CA SER A 71 -2.95 11.27 -5.16
C SER A 71 -1.66 10.82 -5.86
N HIS A 72 -1.17 9.61 -5.55
CA HIS A 72 0.06 9.09 -6.11
C HIS A 72 -0.17 8.30 -7.41
N GLU A 73 -1.31 7.63 -7.57
CA GLU A 73 -1.72 6.98 -8.83
C GLU A 73 -2.01 7.99 -9.94
N ILE A 74 -2.66 9.13 -9.64
CA ILE A 74 -2.90 10.19 -10.64
C ILE A 74 -1.57 10.75 -11.18
N ARG A 75 -0.54 10.87 -10.34
CA ARG A 75 0.77 11.41 -10.74
C ARG A 75 1.67 10.41 -11.49
N HIS A 76 1.37 9.11 -11.43
CA HIS A 76 2.12 8.05 -12.14
C HIS A 76 1.42 7.57 -13.41
N GLY A 77 0.15 7.94 -13.63
CA GLY A 77 -0.60 7.61 -14.86
C GLY A 77 -0.39 8.59 -16.03
N ASP A 78 0.23 9.74 -15.76
CA ASP A 78 0.51 10.80 -16.75
C ASP A 78 1.97 10.80 -17.26
N ALA A 79 2.73 9.72 -17.04
CA ALA A 79 4.14 9.56 -17.44
C ALA A 79 4.33 8.44 -18.48
#